data_AF-A4PCJ1-F1
#
_entry.id   AF-A4PCJ1-F1
#
_cell.length_a   1.000
_cell.length_b   1.000
_cell.length_c   1.000
_cell.angle_alpha   90.00
_cell.angle_beta   90.00
_cell.angle_gamma   90.00
#
_symmetry.space_group_name_H-M   'P 1'
#
loop_
_entity.id
_entity.type
_entity.pdbx_description
1 polymer ?
#
loop_
_entity_poly.entity_id
_entity_poly.type
_entity_poly.pdbx_seq_one_letter_code
_entity_poly.pdbx_strand_id
1 'polypeptide(L)' 'THWKHGGIVGVFGYGGGVIGWYRDQPQEFPGVAHFHTMRVNQPGGKFYTAEYLRKLCDLWDFRGSGITNMHGST' A
#
# COMPACT_ATOMS: atom_id res chain seq x y z
N THR A 1 6.49 13.81 -12.84
CA THR A 1 5.69 12.97 -11.92
C THR A 1 4.43 13.73 -11.56
N HIS A 2 3.34 13.02 -11.26
CA HIS A 2 2.01 13.59 -10.98
C HIS A 2 1.59 13.42 -9.50
N TRP A 3 2.60 13.27 -8.66
CA TRP A 3 2.47 13.09 -7.23
C TRP A 3 3.15 14.25 -6.52
N LYS A 4 2.53 14.75 -5.46
CA LYS A 4 3.15 15.73 -4.56
C LYS A 4 4.36 15.10 -3.88
N HIS A 5 5.26 15.96 -3.41
CA HIS A 5 6.43 15.50 -2.67
C HIS A 5 6.04 14.91 -1.32
N GLY A 6 6.35 13.64 -1.12
CA GLY A 6 6.23 12.94 0.16
C GLY A 6 4.82 12.82 0.73
N GLY A 7 4.77 12.53 2.03
CA GLY A 7 3.55 12.35 2.80
C GLY A 7 3.83 11.58 4.08
N ILE A 8 3.50 12.16 5.23
CA ILE A 8 3.73 11.54 6.54
C ILE A 8 2.41 10.97 7.04
N VAL A 9 2.31 9.65 7.02
CA VAL A 9 1.18 8.87 7.53
C VAL A 9 1.71 7.58 8.15
N GLY A 10 0.97 7.01 9.09
CA GLY A 10 1.39 5.80 9.80
C GLY A 10 0.30 5.26 10.71
N VAL A 11 0.66 4.29 11.55
CA VAL A 11 -0.22 3.69 12.56
C VAL A 11 0.33 3.98 13.94
N PHE A 12 -0.54 4.19 14.93
CA PHE A 12 -0.11 4.48 16.31
C PHE A 12 0.84 3.38 16.83
N GLY A 13 1.91 3.80 17.49
CA GLY A 13 2.96 2.91 18.01
C GLY A 13 4.08 2.57 17.02
N TYR A 14 3.95 2.91 15.73
CA TYR A 14 4.98 2.65 14.72
C TYR A 14 5.41 3.94 14.01
N GLY A 15 6.73 4.17 13.92
CA GLY A 15 7.32 5.33 13.23
C GLY A 15 7.50 5.17 11.72
N GLY A 16 7.05 4.05 11.13
CA GLY A 16 7.24 3.74 9.71
C GLY A 16 6.40 2.56 9.25
N GLY A 17 6.58 2.15 7.99
CA GLY A 17 5.83 1.06 7.36
C GLY A 17 4.73 1.50 6.40
N VAL A 18 4.37 2.79 6.40
CA VAL A 18 3.44 3.39 5.43
C VAL A 18 4.15 4.51 4.69
N ILE A 19 4.07 4.51 3.35
CA ILE A 19 4.58 5.60 2.51
C ILE A 19 3.40 6.44 2.04
N GLY A 20 3.34 7.68 2.50
CA GLY A 20 2.33 8.64 2.06
C GLY A 20 2.59 9.15 0.65
N TRP A 21 1.52 9.19 -0.13
CA TRP A 21 1.50 9.72 -1.50
C TRP A 21 0.17 10.43 -1.74
N TYR A 22 0.25 11.59 -2.36
CA TYR A 22 -0.90 12.45 -2.66
C TYR A 22 -0.85 12.95 -4.11
N ARG A 23 -1.99 12.93 -4.80
CA ARG A 23 -2.10 13.42 -6.19
C ARG A 23 -1.95 14.95 -6.24
N ASP A 24 -1.23 15.48 -7.24
CA ASP A 24 -1.12 16.93 -7.42
C ASP A 24 -2.40 17.61 -7.95
N GLN A 25 -3.30 16.85 -8.59
CA GLN A 25 -4.62 17.26 -9.09
C GLN A 25 -5.75 16.40 -8.48
N PRO A 26 -6.06 16.57 -7.18
CA PRO A 26 -7.04 15.72 -6.50
C PRO A 26 -8.49 15.95 -6.98
N GLN A 27 -8.81 17.10 -7.57
CA GLN A 27 -10.16 17.38 -8.10
C GLN A 27 -10.44 16.60 -9.39
N GLU A 28 -9.44 16.45 -10.26
CA GLU A 28 -9.56 15.68 -11.51
C GLU A 28 -9.51 14.17 -11.25
N PHE A 29 -8.72 13.74 -10.26
CA PHE A 29 -8.52 12.33 -9.93
C PHE A 29 -8.81 12.05 -8.44
N PRO A 30 -10.06 12.16 -7.99
CA PRO A 30 -10.41 12.05 -6.56
C PRO A 30 -10.12 10.66 -5.98
N GLY A 31 -10.24 9.59 -6.78
CA GLY A 31 -10.00 8.21 -6.34
C GLY A 31 -8.55 7.89 -5.95
N VAL A 32 -7.59 8.74 -6.34
CA VAL A 32 -6.18 8.62 -5.97
C VAL A 32 -5.65 9.88 -5.29
N ALA A 33 -6.53 10.75 -4.80
CA ALA A 33 -6.14 11.91 -4.00
C ALA A 33 -5.21 11.48 -2.83
N HIS A 34 -5.49 10.31 -2.26
CA HIS A 34 -4.64 9.58 -1.32
C HIS A 34 -4.32 8.21 -1.93
N PHE A 35 -3.04 7.87 -2.08
CA PHE A 35 -2.63 6.60 -2.67
C PHE A 35 -1.45 5.97 -1.93
N HIS A 36 -1.65 5.76 -0.63
CA HIS A 36 -0.58 5.32 0.28
C HIS A 36 -0.19 3.86 0.04
N THR A 37 1.09 3.55 0.23
CA THR A 37 1.60 2.17 0.15
C THR A 37 1.88 1.65 1.56
N MET A 38 1.28 0.52 1.94
CA MET A 38 1.64 -0.20 3.16
C MET A 38 2.68 -1.28 2.84
N ARG A 39 3.76 -1.34 3.62
CA ARG A 39 4.75 -2.42 3.54
C ARG A 39 4.37 -3.53 4.51
N VAL A 40 4.15 -4.73 3.98
CA VAL A 40 3.74 -5.92 4.75
C VAL A 40 4.90 -6.90 4.80
N ASN A 41 5.21 -7.42 5.99
CA ASN A 41 6.32 -8.35 6.19
C ASN A 41 6.03 -9.72 5.55
N GLN A 42 6.90 -10.17 4.65
CA GLN A 42 6.82 -11.46 3.98
C GLN A 42 7.41 -12.62 4.81
N PRO A 43 6.98 -13.88 4.58
CA PRO A 43 7.70 -15.06 5.06
C PRO A 43 9.09 -15.18 4.44
N GLY A 44 10.00 -15.82 5.18
CA GLY A 44 11.34 -16.16 4.69
C GLY A 44 11.27 -16.97 3.39
N GLY A 45 12.05 -16.57 2.39
CA GLY A 45 12.03 -17.23 1.07
C GLY A 45 10.78 -16.98 0.22
N LYS A 46 9.80 -16.19 0.68
CA LYS A 46 8.58 -15.84 -0.07
C LYS A 46 7.73 -17.05 -0.49
N PHE A 47 7.72 -18.12 0.31
CA PHE A 47 6.83 -19.26 0.09
C PHE A 47 5.49 -19.02 0.77
N TYR A 48 4.40 -19.23 0.04
CA TYR A 48 3.03 -18.99 0.51
C TYR A 48 2.13 -20.17 0.22
N THR A 49 1.07 -20.31 1.01
CA THR A 49 -0.09 -21.11 0.63
C THR A 49 -1.09 -20.24 -0.13
N ALA A 50 -1.84 -20.84 -1.06
CA ALA A 50 -2.89 -20.12 -1.79
C ALA A 50 -3.96 -19.57 -0.83
N GLU A 51 -4.25 -20.25 0.27
CA GLU A 51 -5.18 -19.77 1.30
C GLU A 51 -4.71 -18.46 1.93
N TYR A 52 -3.42 -18.35 2.28
CA TYR A 52 -2.88 -17.13 2.87
C TYR A 52 -2.98 -15.95 1.91
N LEU A 53 -2.59 -16.16 0.64
CA LEU A 53 -2.65 -15.10 -0.38
C LEU A 53 -4.09 -14.65 -0.64
N ARG A 54 -5.07 -15.56 -0.70
CA ARG A 54 -6.49 -15.19 -0.86
C ARG A 54 -6.98 -14.32 0.28
N LYS A 55 -6.68 -14.67 1.53
CA LYS A 55 -7.06 -13.84 2.69
C LYS A 55 -6.44 -12.44 2.62
N LEU A 56 -5.20 -12.34 2.14
CA LEU A 56 -4.54 -11.04 1.94
C LEU A 56 -5.22 -10.23 0.83
N CYS A 57 -5.57 -10.87 -0.29
CA CYS A 57 -6.32 -10.24 -1.38
C CYS A 57 -7.70 -9.76 -0.92
N ASP A 58 -8.49 -10.61 -0.24
CA ASP A 58 -9.82 -10.26 0.26
C ASP A 58 -9.78 -9.01 1.16
N LEU A 59 -8.75 -8.92 2.03
CA LEU A 59 -8.54 -7.76 2.88
C LEU A 59 -8.17 -6.50 2.08
N TRP A 60 -7.30 -6.65 1.08
CA TRP A 60 -6.82 -5.53 0.27
C TRP A 60 -7.85 -5.03 -0.76
N ASP A 61 -8.69 -5.91 -1.28
CA ASP A 61 -9.83 -5.54 -2.12
C ASP A 61 -10.87 -4.77 -1.32
N PHE A 62 -11.07 -5.13 -0.05
CA PHE A 62 -12.03 -4.43 0.82
C PHE A 62 -11.54 -3.06 1.29
N ARG A 63 -10.23 -2.89 1.55
CA ARG A 63 -9.68 -1.68 2.21
C ARG A 63 -8.69 -0.87 1.37
N GLY A 64 -8.23 -1.40 0.25
CA GLY A 64 -7.19 -0.83 -0.58
C GLY A 64 -7.63 -0.65 -2.02
N SER A 65 -6.65 -0.66 -2.92
CA SER A 65 -6.88 -0.45 -4.35
C SER A 65 -7.00 -1.75 -5.16
N GLY A 66 -6.80 -2.90 -4.53
CA GLY A 66 -6.63 -4.19 -5.22
C GLY A 66 -5.29 -4.33 -5.97
N ILE A 67 -4.42 -3.31 -5.94
CA ILE A 67 -3.13 -3.31 -6.65
C ILE A 67 -2.00 -3.60 -5.66
N THR A 68 -1.08 -4.48 -6.04
CA THR A 68 0.07 -4.88 -5.20
C THR A 68 1.35 -4.98 -6.00
N ASN A 69 2.49 -4.83 -5.32
CA ASN A 69 3.80 -5.27 -5.82
C ASN A 69 4.18 -6.56 -5.08
N MET A 70 4.45 -7.64 -5.80
CA MET A 70 4.87 -8.94 -5.25
C MET A 70 6.25 -9.29 -5.82
N HIS A 71 7.36 -8.78 -5.30
CA HIS A 71 7.57 -8.05 -4.03
C HIS A 71 8.37 -6.75 -4.26
N GLY A 72 8.50 -5.93 -3.20
CA GLY A 72 9.49 -4.85 -3.19
C GLY A 72 10.93 -5.37 -3.23
N SER A 73 11.85 -4.55 -3.74
CA SER A 73 13.28 -4.89 -3.85
C SER A 73 14.07 -4.79 -2.54
N THR A 74 13.48 -4.18 -1.51
CA THR A 74 14.08 -3.93 -0.19
C THR A 74 13.33 -4.65 0.90
#